data_AF-X1MCB4-F1
#
_entry.id   AF-X1MCB4-F1
#
_cell.length_a   1.000
_cell.length_b   1.000
_cell.length_c   1.000
_cell.angle_alpha   90.00
_cell.angle_beta   90.00
_cell.angle_gamma   90.00
#
_symmetry.space_group_name_H-M   'P 1'
#
loop_
_entity.id
_entity.type
_entity.pdbx_description
1 polymer ?
#
loop_
_entity_poly.entity_id
_entity_poly.type
_entity_poly.pdbx_seq_one_letter_code
_entity_poly.pdbx_strand_id
1 'polypeptide(L)' 'EDALVKIDGQREPFAAGSTVAGVVIAMALVAEVAKILVDKGVPLKVFVSPNVEGIPKTHNEEVFEAYRKMMKEREE' A
#
# COMPACT_ATOMS: atom_id res chain seq x y z
N GLU A 1 24.65 1.50 -9.71
CA GLU A 1 24.73 0.23 -8.96
C GLU A 1 23.70 0.32 -7.83
N ASP A 2 22.81 -0.66 -7.69
CA ASP A 2 21.66 -0.59 -6.75
C ASP A 2 22.01 -1.06 -5.32
N ALA A 3 23.00 -1.95 -5.20
CA ALA A 3 23.46 -2.45 -3.92
C ALA A 3 24.20 -1.36 -3.12
N LEU A 4 23.83 -1.20 -1.84
CA LEU A 4 24.31 -0.12 -0.99
C LEU A 4 25.41 -0.54 0.00
N VAL A 5 25.59 -1.84 0.24
CA VAL A 5 26.51 -2.36 1.26
C VAL A 5 27.59 -3.24 0.64
N LYS A 6 28.84 -2.99 1.05
CA LYS A 6 30.04 -3.77 0.74
C LYS A 6 30.79 -4.06 2.05
N ILE A 7 31.28 -5.28 2.22
CA ILE A 7 32.08 -5.69 3.39
C ILE A 7 33.32 -6.46 2.94
N ASP A 8 34.40 -6.36 3.70
CA ASP A 8 35.62 -7.11 3.44
C ASP A 8 35.35 -8.62 3.55
N GLY A 9 35.90 -9.39 2.62
CA GLY A 9 35.72 -10.85 2.55
C GLY A 9 34.48 -11.31 1.77
N GLN A 10 33.59 -10.40 1.36
CA GLN A 10 32.46 -10.71 0.48
C GLN A 10 32.65 -10.03 -0.88
N ARG A 11 32.60 -10.82 -1.97
CA ARG A 11 32.80 -10.30 -3.33
C ARG A 11 31.59 -9.50 -3.82
N GLU A 12 30.40 -10.03 -3.62
CA GLU A 12 29.15 -9.44 -4.13
C GLU A 12 28.58 -8.39 -3.15
N PRO A 13 28.25 -7.17 -3.62
CA PRO A 13 27.54 -6.20 -2.81
C PRO A 13 26.07 -6.60 -2.60
N PHE A 14 25.45 -6.13 -1.52
CA PHE A 14 24.07 -6.46 -1.16
C PHE A 14 23.30 -5.25 -0.61
N ALA A 15 22.07 -5.48 -0.16
CA ALA A 15 21.12 -4.46 0.27
C ALA A 15 20.78 -3.45 -0.85
N ALA A 16 20.00 -3.93 -1.84
CA ALA A 16 19.45 -3.10 -2.91
C ALA A 16 18.61 -1.94 -2.35
N GLY A 17 18.97 -0.71 -2.71
CA GLY A 17 18.26 0.49 -2.27
C GLY A 17 16.97 0.74 -3.02
N SER A 18 16.89 0.34 -4.28
CA SER A 18 15.78 0.62 -5.19
C SER A 18 14.46 0.01 -4.72
N THR A 19 14.47 -1.18 -4.12
CA THR A 19 13.26 -1.81 -3.56
C THR A 19 12.68 -0.96 -2.44
N VAL A 20 13.53 -0.52 -1.51
CA VAL A 20 13.09 0.33 -0.39
C VAL A 20 12.58 1.66 -0.92
N ALA A 21 13.32 2.29 -1.83
CA ALA A 21 12.93 3.55 -2.45
C ALA A 21 11.59 3.42 -3.20
N GLY A 22 11.42 2.36 -3.99
CA GLY A 22 10.21 2.08 -4.75
C GLY A 22 8.99 1.88 -3.85
N VAL A 23 9.14 1.11 -2.76
CA VAL A 23 8.07 0.92 -1.77
C VAL A 23 7.70 2.25 -1.10
N VAL A 24 8.69 3.05 -0.70
CA VAL A 24 8.46 4.36 -0.07
C VAL A 24 7.70 5.28 -1.01
N ILE A 25 8.14 5.39 -2.27
CA ILE A 25 7.49 6.25 -3.28
C ILE A 25 6.06 5.76 -3.53
N ALA A 26 5.85 4.46 -3.72
CA ALA A 26 4.52 3.90 -3.95
C ALA A 26 3.57 4.18 -2.78
N MET A 27 4.03 4.02 -1.53
CA MET A 27 3.21 4.27 -0.35
C MET A 27 2.93 5.77 -0.16
N ALA A 28 3.89 6.64 -0.47
CA ALA A 28 3.68 8.10 -0.46
C ALA A 28 2.61 8.51 -1.49
N LEU A 29 2.65 7.93 -2.70
CA LEU A 29 1.63 8.16 -3.71
C LEU A 29 0.23 7.70 -3.26
N VAL A 30 0.13 6.51 -2.67
CA VAL A 30 -1.15 6.01 -2.13
C VAL A 30 -1.70 6.96 -1.05
N ALA A 31 -0.86 7.42 -0.14
CA ALA A 31 -1.25 8.34 0.92
C ALA A 31 -1.73 9.69 0.38
N GLU A 32 -1.01 10.28 -0.58
CA GLU A 32 -1.38 11.56 -1.16
C GLU A 32 -2.68 11.48 -1.97
N VAL A 33 -2.87 10.39 -2.74
CA VAL A 33 -4.13 10.14 -3.45
C VAL A 33 -5.29 9.99 -2.47
N ALA A 34 -5.11 9.25 -1.38
CA ALA A 34 -6.13 9.08 -0.33
C ALA A 34 -6.53 10.44 0.27
N LYS A 35 -5.55 11.28 0.61
CA LYS A 35 -5.79 12.65 1.10
C LYS A 35 -6.62 13.46 0.12
N ILE A 36 -6.19 13.54 -1.15
CA ILE A 36 -6.89 14.31 -2.19
C ILE A 36 -8.33 13.83 -2.38
N LEU A 37 -8.58 12.52 -2.34
CA LEU A 37 -9.93 11.96 -2.46
C LEU A 37 -10.81 12.35 -1.27
N VAL A 38 -10.30 12.26 -0.05
CA VAL A 38 -11.03 12.69 1.16
C VAL A 38 -11.32 14.19 1.13
N ASP A 39 -10.35 15.02 0.74
CA ASP A 39 -10.52 16.47 0.61
C ASP A 39 -11.60 16.84 -0.43
N LYS A 40 -11.83 15.97 -1.42
CA LYS A 40 -12.89 16.09 -2.43
C LYS A 40 -14.23 15.48 -1.98
N GLY A 41 -14.35 14.99 -0.75
CA GLY A 41 -15.56 14.35 -0.23
C GLY A 41 -15.80 12.94 -0.78
N VAL A 42 -14.78 12.30 -1.36
CA VAL A 42 -14.88 10.91 -1.84
C VAL A 42 -14.59 9.96 -0.68
N PRO A 43 -15.56 9.13 -0.25
CA PRO A 43 -15.34 8.20 0.84
C PRO A 43 -14.38 7.08 0.43
N LEU A 44 -13.48 6.70 1.33
CA LEU A 44 -12.52 5.63 1.09
C LEU A 44 -12.98 4.30 1.70
N LYS A 45 -12.70 3.20 1.01
CA LYS A 45 -12.78 1.83 1.54
C LYS A 45 -11.36 1.26 1.54
N VAL A 46 -10.71 1.24 2.70
CA VAL A 46 -9.31 0.82 2.84
C VAL A 46 -9.19 -0.37 3.77
N PHE A 47 -8.30 -1.30 3.41
CA PHE A 47 -7.92 -2.39 4.30
C PHE A 47 -7.16 -1.84 5.50
N VAL A 48 -7.42 -2.42 6.68
CA VAL A 48 -6.72 -2.08 7.92
C VAL A 48 -6.02 -3.30 8.50
N SER A 49 -5.02 -3.05 9.34
CA SER A 49 -4.45 -4.09 10.19
C SER A 49 -5.51 -4.59 11.18
N PRO A 50 -5.59 -5.92 11.44
CA PRO A 50 -6.49 -6.48 12.46
C PRO A 50 -6.24 -5.94 13.88
N ASN A 51 -5.09 -5.30 14.12
CA ASN A 51 -4.70 -4.77 15.43
C ASN A 51 -5.14 -3.30 15.64
N VAL A 52 -5.84 -2.69 14.69
CA VAL A 52 -6.34 -1.32 14.86
C VAL A 52 -7.53 -1.34 15.82
N GLU A 53 -7.39 -0.64 16.94
CA GLU A 53 -8.46 -0.50 17.92
C GLU A 53 -9.64 0.31 17.34
N GLY A 54 -10.87 -0.06 17.73
CA GLY A 54 -12.07 0.64 17.31
C GLY A 54 -12.60 0.27 15.92
N ILE A 55 -11.92 -0.63 15.19
CA ILE A 55 -12.40 -1.13 13.90
C ILE A 55 -12.96 -2.56 14.03
N PRO A 56 -14.18 -2.84 13.55
CA PRO A 56 -14.75 -4.18 13.57
C PRO A 56 -13.89 -5.19 12.79
N LYS A 57 -13.87 -6.45 13.25
CA LYS A 57 -13.17 -7.55 12.56
C LYS A 57 -13.67 -7.79 11.13
N THR A 58 -14.93 -7.48 10.86
CA THR A 58 -15.59 -7.61 9.54
C THR A 58 -15.21 -6.51 8.56
N HIS A 59 -14.52 -5.45 8.99
CA HIS A 59 -14.25 -4.27 8.16
C HIS A 59 -13.56 -4.63 6.84
N ASN A 60 -12.55 -5.51 6.88
CA ASN A 60 -11.83 -5.90 5.67
C ASN A 60 -12.68 -6.76 4.72
N GLU A 61 -13.67 -7.49 5.23
CA GLU A 61 -14.63 -8.25 4.41
C GLU A 61 -15.56 -7.29 3.68
N GLU A 62 -16.05 -6.25 4.37
CA GLU A 62 -16.89 -5.19 3.78
C GLU A 62 -16.13 -4.41 2.69
N VAL A 63 -14.85 -4.12 2.90
CA VAL A 63 -13.98 -3.48 1.89
C VAL A 63 -13.87 -4.39 0.66
N PHE A 64 -13.62 -5.69 0.86
CA PHE A 64 -13.52 -6.65 -0.24
C PHE A 64 -14.81 -6.72 -1.05
N GLU A 65 -15.98 -6.79 -0.40
CA GLU A 65 -17.27 -6.82 -1.08
C GLU A 65 -17.53 -5.56 -1.90
N ALA A 66 -17.18 -4.38 -1.36
CA ALA A 66 -17.32 -3.12 -2.09
C ALA A 66 -16.52 -3.10 -3.40
N TYR A 67 -15.26 -3.56 -3.36
CA TYR A 67 -14.42 -3.64 -4.56
C TYR A 67 -14.90 -4.74 -5.52
N ARG A 68 -15.35 -5.89 -5.02
CA ARG A 68 -15.93 -6.96 -5.85
C ARG A 68 -17.14 -6.44 -6.62
N LYS A 69 -18.02 -5.68 -5.97
CA LYS A 69 -19.19 -5.06 -6.61
C LYS A 69 -18.78 -4.04 -7.67
N MET A 70 -17.86 -3.14 -7.34
CA MET A 70 -17.34 -2.14 -8.28
C MET A 70 -16.72 -2.76 -9.54
N MET A 71 -16.01 -3.89 -9.40
CA MET A 71 -15.41 -4.57 -10.56
C MET A 71 -16.48 -5.19 -11.47
N LYS A 72 -17.51 -5.82 -10.90
CA LYS A 72 -18.63 -6.36 -11.69
C LYS A 72 -19.35 -5.25 -12.49
N GLU A 73 -19.64 -4.12 -11.85
CA GLU A 73 -20.29 -2.97 -12.50
C GLU A 73 -19.46 -2.34 -13.63
N ARG A 74 -18.14 -2.59 -13.69
CA ARG A 74 -17.25 -2.09 -14.75
C ARG A 74 -17.10 -3.05 -15.93
N GLU A 75 -17.48 -4.31 -15.75
CA GLU A 75 -17.44 -5.34 -16.79
C GLU A 75 -18.75 -5.41 -17.60
N GLU A 76 -19.82 -4.81 -17.09
CA GLU A 76 -21.14 -4.61 -17.73
C GLU A 76 -21.21 -3.31 -18.53
#